data_AF-A0A158AET5-F1
#
_entry.id   AF-A0A158AET5-F1
#
_cell.length_a   1.000
_cell.length_b   1.000
_cell.length_c   1.000
_cell.angle_alpha   90.00
_cell.angle_beta   90.00
_cell.angle_gamma   90.00
#
_symmetry.space_group_name_H-M   'P 1'
#
loop_
_entity.id
_entity.type
_entity.pdbx_description
1 polymer ?
#
loop_
_entity_poly.entity_id
_entity_poly.type
_entity_poly.pdbx_seq_one_letter_code
_entity_poly.pdbx_strand_id
1 'polypeptide(L)'
;MYRTSDLSVLPHALNGGSPRRRETHHCLAFDLTVPGLSSAPARELLTHAFGAHVRAHVVATSRRRHCTTLHVETDSEDVNAVIGKITAWFPHATLGRVIRITRR
;
A
#
# COMPACT_ATOMS: atom_id res chain seq x y z
N MET A 1 3.80 72.94 -8.70
CA MET A 1 3.77 72.39 -10.07
C MET A 1 3.76 70.86 -9.94
N TYR A 2 2.70 70.23 -10.47
CA TYR A 2 2.42 68.80 -10.65
C TYR A 2 2.39 67.83 -9.44
N ARG A 3 1.39 66.95 -9.56
CA ARG A 3 0.74 66.00 -8.67
C ARG A 3 0.72 64.68 -9.44
N THR A 4 1.07 63.54 -8.82
CA THR A 4 0.62 62.16 -9.18
C THR A 4 1.29 61.19 -8.21
N SER A 5 0.56 60.56 -7.28
CA SER A 5 -0.15 59.26 -7.43
C SER A 5 0.85 58.08 -7.49
N ASP A 6 0.99 57.31 -6.42
CA ASP A 6 0.17 56.11 -6.10
C ASP A 6 0.55 54.94 -7.03
N LEU A 7 1.04 53.83 -6.45
CA LEU A 7 0.50 52.49 -6.67
C LEU A 7 1.37 51.39 -6.04
N SER A 8 0.72 50.67 -5.13
CA SER A 8 1.07 49.36 -4.60
C SER A 8 1.25 48.33 -5.71
N VAL A 9 2.34 47.57 -5.73
CA VAL A 9 2.38 46.25 -6.37
C VAL A 9 3.45 45.36 -5.70
N LEU A 10 3.04 44.63 -4.65
CA LEU A 10 3.44 43.22 -4.54
C LEU A 10 2.62 42.49 -5.61
N PRO A 11 3.20 41.68 -6.49
CA PRO A 11 3.38 40.26 -6.17
C PRO A 11 4.71 39.75 -6.75
N HIS A 12 5.30 38.66 -6.28
CA HIS A 12 4.87 37.33 -6.62
C HIS A 12 5.41 36.37 -5.56
N ALA A 13 4.53 35.86 -4.71
CA ALA A 13 4.71 34.53 -4.18
C ALA A 13 4.80 33.60 -5.40
N LEU A 14 6.01 33.16 -5.73
CA LEU A 14 6.23 31.99 -6.55
C LEU A 14 5.72 30.81 -5.73
N ASN A 15 4.40 30.64 -5.76
CA ASN A 15 3.72 29.44 -5.35
C ASN A 15 4.07 28.39 -6.40
N GLY A 16 5.33 27.95 -6.37
CA GLY A 16 5.81 26.74 -7.00
C GLY A 16 5.21 25.57 -6.26
N GLY A 17 3.89 25.43 -6.35
CA GLY A 17 3.25 24.13 -6.18
C GLY A 17 3.82 23.27 -7.29
N SER A 18 4.95 22.60 -7.01
CA SER A 18 5.41 21.49 -7.82
C SER A 18 4.16 20.68 -8.15
N PRO A 19 3.87 20.39 -9.43
CA PRO A 19 2.81 19.44 -9.71
C PRO A 19 3.17 18.23 -8.88
N ARG A 20 2.33 17.88 -7.89
CA ARG A 20 2.46 16.62 -7.17
C ARG A 20 2.41 15.60 -8.28
N ARG A 21 3.58 15.21 -8.80
CA ARG A 21 3.77 14.09 -9.70
C ARG A 21 3.08 13.00 -8.93
N ARG A 22 1.90 12.59 -9.42
CA ARG A 22 1.17 11.46 -8.84
C ARG A 22 2.10 10.29 -9.09
N GLU A 23 3.00 10.08 -8.15
CA GLU A 23 4.08 9.16 -8.28
C GLU A 23 3.40 7.81 -8.29
N THR A 24 3.40 7.25 -9.48
CA THR A 24 2.65 6.06 -9.79
C THR A 24 3.51 4.93 -9.26
N HIS A 25 3.23 4.49 -8.05
CA HIS A 25 4.02 3.46 -7.39
C HIS A 25 3.57 2.11 -7.93
N HIS A 26 4.54 1.33 -8.42
CA HIS A 26 4.28 -0.06 -8.73
C HIS A 26 4.23 -0.84 -7.42
N CYS A 27 3.16 -1.60 -7.24
CA CYS A 27 2.94 -2.40 -6.05
C CYS A 27 2.67 -3.84 -6.49
N LEU A 28 2.86 -4.78 -5.57
CA LEU A 28 2.40 -6.16 -5.76
C LEU A 28 1.15 -6.38 -4.92
N ALA A 29 0.18 -7.07 -5.51
CA ALA A 29 -1.02 -7.52 -4.83
C ALA A 29 -1.17 -9.04 -4.94
N PHE A 30 -1.68 -9.66 -3.88
CA PHE A 30 -1.89 -11.11 -3.82
C PHE A 30 -2.92 -11.47 -2.77
N ASP A 31 -3.56 -12.62 -2.95
CA ASP A 31 -4.41 -13.21 -1.92
C ASP A 31 -3.60 -14.17 -1.05
N LEU A 32 -3.78 -14.08 0.27
CA LEU A 32 -3.15 -14.94 1.26
C LEU A 32 -4.23 -15.62 2.08
N THR A 33 -4.34 -16.93 1.96
CA THR A 33 -5.24 -17.73 2.80
C THR A 33 -4.48 -18.28 3.99
N VAL A 34 -4.86 -17.87 5.19
CA VAL A 34 -4.25 -18.28 6.45
C VAL A 34 -5.20 -19.18 7.24
N PRO A 35 -4.68 -20.17 7.99
CA PRO A 35 -5.47 -20.89 8.98
C PRO A 35 -6.00 -19.95 10.06
N GLY A 36 -7.21 -20.22 10.55
CA GLY A 36 -7.88 -19.42 11.55
C GLY A 36 -8.96 -18.50 11.00
N LEU A 37 -9.90 -18.13 11.88
CA LEU A 37 -10.99 -17.21 11.57
C LEU A 37 -10.66 -15.75 11.92
N SER A 38 -9.58 -15.54 12.70
CA SER A 38 -9.10 -14.21 13.04
C SER A 38 -8.04 -13.77 12.03
N SER A 39 -8.22 -12.57 11.48
CA SER A 39 -7.23 -11.96 10.60
C SER A 39 -6.18 -11.11 11.34
N ALA A 40 -6.37 -10.84 12.64
CA ALA A 40 -5.50 -9.93 13.40
C ALA A 40 -4.04 -10.43 13.46
N PRO A 41 -3.75 -11.70 13.81
CA PRO A 41 -2.37 -12.18 13.85
C PRO A 41 -1.70 -12.13 12.47
N ALA A 42 -2.45 -12.42 11.40
CA ALA A 42 -1.93 -12.35 10.04
C ALA A 42 -1.60 -10.91 9.63
N ARG A 43 -2.43 -9.93 10.01
CA ARG A 43 -2.17 -8.51 9.73
C ARG A 43 -0.95 -7.98 10.47
N GLU A 44 -0.74 -8.39 11.71
CA GLU A 44 0.44 -8.04 12.49
C GLU A 44 1.71 -8.60 11.85
N LEU A 45 1.70 -9.88 11.48
CA LEU A 45 2.83 -10.52 10.78
C LEU A 45 3.10 -9.89 9.40
N LEU A 46 2.05 -9.56 8.64
CA LEU A 46 2.21 -8.84 7.37
C LEU A 46 2.88 -7.48 7.58
N THR A 47 2.46 -6.73 8.61
CA THR A 47 3.06 -5.43 8.95
C THR A 47 4.52 -5.58 9.35
N HIS A 48 4.86 -6.64 10.07
CA HIS A 48 6.24 -6.95 10.43
C HIS A 48 7.09 -7.35 9.21
N ALA A 49 6.55 -8.18 8.31
CA ALA A 49 7.28 -8.68 7.13
C ALA A 49 7.46 -7.64 6.02
N PHE A 50 6.46 -6.79 5.78
CA PHE A 50 6.42 -5.85 4.66
C PHE A 50 6.55 -4.37 5.08
N GLY A 51 6.45 -4.07 6.38
CA GLY A 51 6.48 -2.71 6.90
C GLY A 51 5.10 -2.06 6.99
N ALA A 52 5.07 -0.81 7.47
CA ALA A 52 3.84 -0.10 7.83
C ALA A 52 2.90 0.23 6.66
N HIS A 53 3.38 0.18 5.42
CA HIS A 53 2.59 0.55 4.24
C HIS A 53 1.82 -0.63 3.61
N VAL A 54 2.01 -1.84 4.12
CA VAL A 54 1.24 -3.00 3.69
C VAL A 54 -0.24 -2.80 4.00
N ARG A 55 -1.10 -3.12 3.04
CA ARG A 55 -2.55 -3.10 3.22
C ARG A 55 -3.04 -4.53 3.14
N ALA A 56 -3.84 -4.94 4.11
CA ALA A 56 -4.44 -6.27 4.14
C ALA A 56 -5.92 -6.16 4.49
N HIS A 57 -6.78 -6.65 3.59
CA HIS A 57 -8.22 -6.66 3.78
C HIS A 57 -8.78 -8.08 3.68
N VAL A 58 -9.73 -8.42 4.55
CA VAL A 58 -10.36 -9.74 4.51
C VAL A 58 -11.32 -9.79 3.33
N VAL A 59 -11.12 -10.75 2.44
CA VAL A 59 -12.00 -10.98 1.28
C VAL A 59 -12.89 -12.21 1.46
N ALA A 60 -12.47 -13.16 2.29
CA ALA A 60 -13.28 -14.33 2.60
C ALA A 60 -12.91 -14.91 3.97
N THR A 61 -13.89 -15.54 4.63
CA THR A 61 -13.69 -16.37 5.82
C THR A 61 -14.49 -17.65 5.66
N SER A 62 -13.84 -18.80 5.80
CA SER A 62 -14.48 -20.11 5.70
C SER A 62 -14.50 -20.81 7.05
N ARG A 63 -15.68 -20.91 7.67
CA ARG A 63 -15.85 -21.69 8.92
C ARG A 63 -15.64 -23.18 8.70
N ARG A 64 -16.06 -23.71 7.54
CA ARG A 64 -15.91 -25.13 7.19
C ARG A 64 -14.45 -25.55 7.09
N ARG A 65 -13.59 -24.69 6.52
CA ARG A 65 -12.15 -24.95 6.36
C ARG A 65 -11.29 -24.33 7.46
N HIS A 66 -11.92 -23.62 8.40
CA HIS A 66 -11.26 -22.87 9.46
C HIS A 66 -10.11 -21.98 8.94
N CYS A 67 -10.39 -21.16 7.93
CA CYS A 67 -9.41 -20.28 7.30
C CYS A 67 -9.99 -18.91 6.93
N THR A 68 -9.09 -17.94 6.74
CA THR A 68 -9.40 -16.57 6.32
C THR A 68 -8.50 -16.19 5.16
N THR A 69 -9.07 -15.57 4.14
CA THR A 69 -8.33 -15.05 2.98
C THR A 69 -8.24 -13.54 3.08
N LEU A 70 -7.01 -13.03 3.01
CA LEU A 70 -6.69 -11.62 2.96
C LEU A 70 -6.21 -11.26 1.56
N HIS A 71 -6.73 -10.19 0.98
CA HIS A 71 -6.06 -9.54 -0.13
C HIS A 71 -5.04 -8.55 0.42
N VAL A 72 -3.81 -8.69 -0.04
CA VAL A 72 -2.65 -7.97 0.45
C VAL A 72 -2.07 -7.13 -0.68
N GLU A 73 -1.86 -5.85 -0.43
CA GLU A 73 -1.10 -4.95 -1.29
C GLU A 73 0.17 -4.53 -0.55
N THR A 74 1.30 -4.62 -1.24
CA THR A 74 2.62 -4.24 -0.72
C THR A 74 3.34 -3.31 -1.69
N ASP A 75 4.17 -2.43 -1.15
CA ASP A 75 5.02 -1.53 -1.95
C ASP A 75 6.27 -2.25 -2.51
N SER A 76 6.41 -3.56 -2.24
CA SER A 76 7.45 -4.37 -2.88
C SER A 76 7.17 -4.54 -4.37
N GLU A 77 8.20 -4.39 -5.20
CA GLU A 77 8.13 -4.62 -6.65
C GLU A 77 8.70 -5.98 -7.09
N ASP A 78 9.37 -6.71 -6.18
CA ASP A 78 10.01 -8.00 -6.46
C ASP A 78 9.15 -9.16 -5.96
N VAL A 79 8.62 -9.94 -6.91
CA VAL A 79 7.79 -11.12 -6.64
C VAL A 79 8.55 -12.17 -5.84
N ASN A 80 9.84 -12.38 -6.11
CA ASN A 80 10.63 -13.38 -5.39
C ASN A 80 10.84 -12.97 -3.93
N ALA A 81 11.07 -11.69 -3.68
CA ALA A 81 11.16 -11.16 -2.33
C ALA A 81 9.83 -11.32 -1.56
N VAL A 82 8.68 -11.10 -2.23
CA VAL A 82 7.36 -11.34 -1.64
C VAL A 82 7.18 -12.81 -1.28
N ILE A 83 7.45 -13.73 -2.22
CA ILE A 83 7.33 -15.18 -2.00
C ILE A 83 8.25 -15.63 -0.84
N GLY A 84 9.49 -15.14 -0.80
CA GLY A 84 10.44 -15.45 0.27
C GLY A 84 9.94 -15.01 1.64
N LYS A 85 9.41 -13.78 1.74
CA LYS A 85 8.81 -13.28 3.00
C LYS A 85 7.58 -14.08 3.42
N ILE A 86 6.68 -14.38 2.48
CA ILE A 86 5.47 -15.17 2.81
C ILE A 86 5.86 -16.57 3.29
N THR A 87 6.79 -17.24 2.61
CA THR A 87 7.25 -18.58 3.00
C THR A 87 7.92 -18.57 4.39
N ALA A 88 8.65 -17.50 4.73
CA ALA A 88 9.32 -17.39 6.03
C ALA A 88 8.34 -17.16 7.20
N TRP A 89 7.33 -16.31 7.02
CA TRP A 89 6.43 -15.88 8.10
C TRP A 89 5.11 -16.66 8.16
N PHE A 90 4.73 -17.32 7.06
CA PHE A 90 3.45 -18.02 6.93
C PHE A 90 3.63 -19.47 6.43
N PRO A 91 4.23 -20.36 7.24
CA PRO A 91 4.57 -21.73 6.83
C PRO A 91 3.36 -22.61 6.47
N HIS A 92 2.16 -22.21 6.89
CA HIS A 92 0.92 -22.95 6.65
C HIS A 92 -0.13 -22.16 5.85
N ALA A 93 0.28 -21.05 5.21
CA ALA A 93 -0.63 -20.28 4.37
C ALA A 93 -0.58 -20.75 2.91
N THR A 94 -1.66 -20.48 2.18
CA THR A 94 -1.71 -20.60 0.73
C THR A 94 -1.58 -19.22 0.11
N LEU A 95 -0.55 -19.03 -0.70
CA LEU A 95 -0.37 -17.84 -1.52
C LEU A 95 -1.12 -18.02 -2.85
N GLY A 96 -2.04 -17.10 -3.12
CA GLY A 96 -2.74 -16.99 -4.39
C GLY A 96 -1.88 -16.34 -5.46
N ARG A 97 -2.51 -15.91 -6.55
CA ARG A 97 -1.81 -15.26 -7.65
C ARG A 97 -1.21 -13.93 -7.20
N VAL A 98 0.09 -13.74 -7.45
CA VAL A 98 0.75 -12.45 -7.30
C VAL A 98 0.60 -11.66 -8.60
N ILE A 99 0.10 -10.43 -8.51
CA ILE A 99 -0.08 -9.52 -9.64
C ILE A 99 0.61 -8.19 -9.37
N ARG A 100 1.14 -7.57 -10.43
CA ARG A 100 1.62 -6.19 -10.37
C ARG A 100 0.43 -5.27 -10.55
N ILE A 101 0.25 -4.37 -9.60
CA ILE A 101 -0.76 -3.32 -9.65
C ILE A 101 -0.06 -1.97 -9.68
N THR A 102 -0.82 -0.96 -10.06
CA THR A 102 -0.34 0.41 -10.11
C THR A 102 -1.18 1.23 -9.15
N ARG A 103 -0.54 1.83 -8.15
CA ARG A 103 -1.20 2.62 -7.11
C ARG A 103 -0.94 4.10 -7.36
N ARG A 104 -1.99 4.91 -7.24
CA ARG A 104 -1.98 6.37 -7.46
C ARG A 104 -2.22 7.14 -6.17
#